data_AF-A0A7C4YW66-F1
#
_entry.id   AF-A0A7C4YW66-F1
#
_cell.length_a   1.000
_cell.length_b   1.000
_cell.length_c   1.000
_cell.angle_alpha   90.00
_cell.angle_beta   90.00
_cell.angle_gamma   90.00
#
_symmetry.space_group_name_H-M   'P 1'
#
loop_
_entity.id
_entity.type
_entity.pdbx_description
1 polymer ?
#
loop_
_entity_poly.entity_id
_entity_poly.type
_entity_poly.pdbx_seq_one_letter_code
_entity_poly.pdbx_strand_id
1 'polypeptide(L)'
;MRVRPAPGTPEFSPQLNPDEHRTVDKTSLNQSLQNPYNLRSSVVNSNDVKLISMLLNRLERISVDSVWAHRASGLRGSLLRMLEQFEEGTPPEPAELKSIMRTAFHILREAAREMR
;
A
#
# COMPACT_ATOMS: atom_id res chain seq x y z
N MET A 1 32.89 -46.13 49.85
CA MET A 1 32.14 -45.26 50.78
C MET A 1 33.12 -44.39 51.56
N ARG A 2 33.30 -43.11 51.17
CA ARG A 2 33.66 -41.95 52.01
C ARG A 2 33.62 -40.68 51.15
N VAL A 3 33.38 -39.55 51.80
CA VAL A 3 32.62 -38.37 51.35
C VAL A 3 33.51 -37.11 51.35
N ARG A 4 33.32 -36.21 50.34
CA ARG A 4 33.62 -34.73 50.28
C ARG A 4 35.11 -34.27 50.23
N PRO A 5 35.45 -32.99 49.88
CA PRO A 5 34.63 -31.76 49.70
C PRO A 5 34.86 -30.94 48.40
N ALA A 6 34.18 -29.78 48.31
CA ALA A 6 33.95 -28.89 47.16
C ALA A 6 35.12 -27.97 46.74
N PRO A 7 35.20 -27.56 45.46
CA PRO A 7 36.22 -26.64 44.99
C PRO A 7 35.83 -25.15 45.13
N GLY A 8 36.64 -24.46 45.95
CA GLY A 8 37.18 -23.11 45.79
C GLY A 8 36.42 -22.09 44.94
N THR A 9 35.76 -21.17 45.64
CA THR A 9 35.45 -19.81 45.20
C THR A 9 36.71 -18.94 45.13
N PRO A 10 36.90 -18.12 44.08
CA PRO A 10 37.61 -16.85 44.18
C PRO A 10 36.63 -15.66 44.27
N GLU A 11 36.88 -14.86 45.30
CA GLU A 11 36.52 -13.45 45.55
C GLU A 11 35.72 -12.69 44.49
N PHE A 12 34.50 -12.29 44.89
CA PHE A 12 33.81 -11.13 44.33
C PHE A 12 34.46 -9.84 44.88
N SER A 13 35.23 -9.16 44.03
CA SER A 13 35.48 -7.71 44.18
C SER A 13 34.55 -6.96 43.21
N PRO A 14 33.63 -6.10 43.67
CA PRO A 14 32.83 -5.28 42.78
C PRO A 14 33.69 -4.10 42.32
N GLN A 15 34.35 -4.23 41.16
CA GLN A 15 34.78 -3.03 40.45
C GLN A 15 33.54 -2.33 39.88
N LEU A 16 33.18 -1.20 40.49
CA LEU A 16 32.37 -0.18 39.84
C LEU A 16 33.07 0.23 38.54
N ASN A 17 32.46 -0.06 37.40
CA ASN A 17 32.72 0.66 36.15
C ASN A 17 31.73 1.84 36.09
N PRO A 18 32.21 3.10 36.11
CA PRO A 18 31.34 4.26 36.12
C PRO A 18 31.29 4.90 34.72
N ASP A 19 30.88 4.15 33.69
CA ASP A 19 30.68 4.66 32.33
C ASP A 19 29.91 3.58 31.56
N GLU A 20 28.93 3.80 30.71
CA GLU A 20 28.09 4.92 30.37
C GLU A 20 27.13 4.32 29.31
N HIS A 21 25.87 4.75 29.30
CA HIS A 21 24.97 4.69 28.15
C HIS A 21 24.53 3.34 27.55
N ARG A 22 23.39 2.88 28.08
CA ARG A 22 22.13 2.64 27.33
C ARG A 22 22.20 3.02 25.83
N THR A 23 22.36 2.04 24.97
CA THR A 23 21.77 2.05 23.62
C THR A 23 21.08 0.73 23.38
N VAL A 24 19.83 0.65 23.84
CA VAL A 24 18.79 -0.10 23.12
C VAL A 24 18.88 0.34 21.67
N ASP A 25 19.09 -0.61 20.76
CA ASP A 25 19.05 -0.42 19.31
C ASP A 25 17.79 0.35 18.91
N LYS A 26 17.92 1.68 18.76
CA LYS A 26 16.87 2.57 18.23
C LYS A 26 16.75 2.45 16.70
N THR A 27 17.47 1.51 16.10
CA THR A 27 17.63 1.40 14.65
C THR A 27 16.48 0.67 13.96
N SER A 28 15.65 -0.07 14.71
CA SER A 28 14.45 -0.74 14.14
C SER A 28 13.18 0.12 14.15
N LEU A 29 13.24 1.37 14.64
CA LEU A 29 12.07 2.27 14.76
C LEU A 29 12.08 3.46 13.79
N ASN A 30 13.15 3.66 13.01
CA ASN A 30 13.28 4.80 12.10
C ASN A 30 13.06 4.49 10.61
N GLN A 31 12.69 3.25 10.23
CA GLN A 31 12.32 2.96 8.84
C GLN A 31 10.83 3.23 8.53
N SER A 32 10.00 3.50 9.55
CA SER A 32 8.57 3.77 9.34
C SER A 32 8.22 5.26 9.17
N LEU A 33 9.18 6.18 9.36
CA LEU A 33 8.96 7.64 9.31
C LEU A 33 9.50 8.33 8.05
N GLN A 34 10.15 7.59 7.13
CA GLN A 34 10.67 8.15 5.87
C GLN A 34 9.85 7.79 4.64
N ASN A 35 8.60 7.36 4.82
CA ASN A 35 7.72 7.18 3.67
C ASN A 35 6.62 8.26 3.65
N PRO A 36 6.85 9.41 2.97
CA PRO A 36 5.83 10.47 2.85
C PRO A 36 4.59 10.01 2.07
N TYR A 37 4.58 8.80 1.51
CA TYR A 37 3.43 8.21 0.83
C TYR A 37 2.43 7.51 1.77
N ASN A 38 2.76 7.28 3.05
CA ASN A 38 1.89 6.59 4.00
C ASN A 38 0.91 7.49 4.77
N LEU A 39 1.10 8.82 4.76
CA LEU A 39 0.31 9.73 5.58
C LEU A 39 -0.96 10.29 4.88
N ARG A 40 -1.27 9.84 3.66
CA ARG A 40 -2.42 10.36 2.88
C ARG A 40 -3.59 9.37 2.78
N SER A 41 -3.54 8.28 3.53
CA SER A 41 -4.44 7.13 3.40
C SER A 41 -5.75 7.24 4.18
N SER A 42 -5.98 8.31 4.95
CA SER A 42 -7.14 8.42 5.86
C SER A 42 -8.27 9.33 5.36
N VAL A 43 -8.11 9.96 4.20
CA VAL A 43 -9.21 10.69 3.56
C VAL A 43 -9.50 9.92 2.29
N VAL A 44 -10.73 9.40 2.15
CA VAL A 44 -11.27 9.00 0.85
C VAL A 44 -10.84 10.06 -0.14
N ASN A 45 -9.85 9.78 -0.99
CA ASN A 45 -9.25 10.81 -1.82
C ASN A 45 -10.35 11.19 -2.83
N SER A 46 -11.10 12.27 -2.55
CA SER A 46 -12.27 12.66 -3.34
C SER A 46 -11.93 12.88 -4.81
N ASN A 47 -10.65 13.13 -5.09
CA ASN A 47 -10.08 13.17 -6.43
C ASN A 47 -10.12 11.81 -7.13
N ASP A 48 -9.81 10.71 -6.44
CA ASP A 48 -9.82 9.36 -7.00
C ASP A 48 -11.24 8.93 -7.34
N VAL A 49 -12.20 9.16 -6.44
CA VAL A 49 -13.63 8.92 -6.68
C VAL A 49 -14.10 9.70 -7.92
N LYS A 50 -13.83 11.01 -7.96
CA LYS A 50 -14.18 11.86 -9.10
C LYS A 50 -13.54 11.38 -10.41
N LEU A 51 -12.29 10.92 -10.34
CA LEU A 51 -11.57 10.41 -11.49
C LEU A 51 -12.15 9.08 -11.98
N ILE A 52 -12.51 8.16 -11.08
CA ILE A 52 -13.21 6.92 -11.43
C ILE A 52 -14.55 7.22 -12.11
N SER A 53 -15.36 8.13 -11.55
CA SER A 53 -16.64 8.52 -12.16
C SER A 53 -16.46 9.10 -13.57
N MET A 54 -15.43 9.93 -13.78
CA MET A 54 -15.11 10.46 -15.11
C MET A 54 -14.70 9.33 -16.08
N LEU A 55 -13.87 8.38 -15.63
CA LEU A 55 -13.45 7.24 -16.45
C LEU A 55 -14.62 6.35 -16.83
N LEU A 56 -15.52 6.04 -15.88
CA LEU A 56 -16.75 5.28 -16.13
C LEU A 56 -17.60 5.93 -17.22
N ASN A 57 -17.87 7.24 -17.11
CA ASN A 57 -18.66 7.97 -18.10
C ASN A 57 -18.03 7.93 -19.49
N ARG A 58 -16.69 7.98 -19.59
CA ARG A 58 -16.00 7.92 -20.89
C ARG A 58 -15.97 6.50 -21.47
N LEU A 59 -15.72 5.49 -20.65
CA LEU A 59 -15.69 4.09 -21.09
C LEU A 59 -17.07 3.63 -21.58
N GLU A 60 -18.15 4.13 -20.98
CA GLU A 60 -19.52 3.88 -21.42
C GLU A 60 -19.82 4.41 -22.84
N ARG A 61 -19.10 5.44 -23.29
CA ARG A 61 -19.30 6.06 -24.60
C ARG A 61 -18.49 5.40 -25.72
N ILE A 62 -17.69 4.38 -25.41
CA ILE A 62 -17.01 3.58 -26.43
C ILE A 62 -18.10 2.82 -27.22
N SER A 63 -18.10 2.98 -28.54
CA SER A 63 -19.06 2.29 -29.41
C SER A 63 -18.98 0.78 -29.23
N VAL A 64 -20.13 0.10 -29.29
CA VAL A 64 -20.21 -1.37 -29.28
C VAL A 64 -19.44 -2.01 -30.42
N ASP A 65 -19.25 -1.28 -31.52
CA ASP A 65 -18.50 -1.73 -32.70
C ASP A 65 -16.98 -1.55 -32.57
N SER A 66 -16.50 -0.85 -31.53
CA SER A 66 -15.05 -0.75 -31.29
C SER A 66 -14.51 -2.08 -30.78
N VAL A 67 -13.33 -2.48 -31.26
CA VAL A 67 -12.62 -3.66 -30.73
C VAL A 67 -12.25 -3.51 -29.25
N TRP A 68 -12.32 -2.30 -28.69
CA TRP A 68 -12.11 -2.04 -27.27
C TRP A 68 -13.36 -2.17 -26.39
N ALA A 69 -14.56 -2.31 -26.98
CA ALA A 69 -15.83 -2.32 -26.25
C ALA A 69 -15.88 -3.41 -25.16
N HIS A 70 -15.43 -4.63 -25.49
CA HIS A 70 -15.42 -5.74 -24.55
C HIS A 70 -14.49 -5.47 -23.35
N ARG A 71 -13.29 -4.93 -23.63
CA ARG A 71 -12.32 -4.60 -22.57
C ARG A 71 -12.79 -3.42 -21.72
N ALA A 72 -13.46 -2.44 -22.32
CA ALA A 72 -14.07 -1.32 -21.61
C ALA A 72 -15.16 -1.80 -20.64
N SER A 73 -16.04 -2.71 -21.07
CA SER A 73 -17.07 -3.30 -20.22
C SER A 73 -16.49 -4.01 -18.98
N GLY A 74 -15.42 -4.79 -19.15
CA GLY A 74 -14.72 -5.43 -18.04
C GLY A 74 -14.16 -4.41 -17.04
N LEU A 75 -13.47 -3.38 -17.53
CA LEU A 75 -12.93 -2.32 -16.67
C LEU A 75 -14.00 -1.50 -15.97
N ARG A 76 -15.16 -1.27 -16.60
CA ARG A 76 -16.29 -0.58 -15.94
C ARG A 76 -16.75 -1.35 -14.70
N GLY A 77 -16.85 -2.67 -14.77
CA GLY A 77 -17.18 -3.51 -13.61
C GLY A 77 -16.16 -3.37 -12.48
N SER A 78 -14.86 -3.40 -12.80
CA SER A 78 -13.81 -3.21 -11.80
C SER A 78 -13.83 -1.81 -11.16
N LEU A 79 -14.06 -0.77 -11.96
CA LEU A 79 -14.14 0.61 -11.48
C LEU A 79 -15.37 0.86 -10.61
N LEU A 80 -16.52 0.25 -10.95
CA LEU A 80 -17.72 0.29 -10.10
C LEU A 80 -17.45 -0.34 -8.74
N ARG A 81 -16.83 -1.53 -8.71
CA ARG A 81 -16.45 -2.19 -7.46
C ARG A 81 -15.50 -1.36 -6.61
N MET A 82 -14.57 -0.62 -7.22
CA MET A 82 -13.70 0.30 -6.50
C MET A 82 -14.47 1.48 -5.90
N LEU A 83 -15.50 2.00 -6.57
CA LEU A 83 -16.38 3.03 -6.00
C LEU A 83 -17.15 2.49 -4.80
N GLU A 84 -17.72 1.30 -4.91
CA GLU A 84 -18.43 0.63 -3.80
C GLU A 84 -17.50 0.50 -2.58
N GLN A 85 -16.25 0.05 -2.78
CA GLN A 85 -15.23 0.00 -1.73
C GLN A 85 -14.95 1.36 -1.07
N PHE A 86 -14.90 2.45 -1.84
CA PHE A 86 -14.78 3.80 -1.30
C PHE A 86 -16.01 4.22 -0.47
N GLU A 87 -17.22 3.85 -0.92
CA GLU A 87 -18.49 4.14 -0.23
C GLU A 87 -18.63 3.33 1.07
N GLU A 88 -18.17 2.09 1.08
CA GLU A 88 -18.12 1.19 2.24
C GLU A 88 -17.03 1.57 3.27
N GLY A 89 -16.20 2.56 2.95
CA GLY A 89 -15.07 2.96 3.80
C GLY A 89 -13.91 1.97 3.80
N THR A 90 -13.85 1.07 2.82
CA THR A 90 -12.78 0.09 2.62
C THR A 90 -12.03 0.37 1.30
N PRO A 91 -11.32 1.51 1.20
CA PRO A 91 -10.73 1.94 -0.07
C PRO A 91 -9.79 0.87 -0.67
N PRO A 92 -9.77 0.71 -2.01
CA PRO A 92 -8.88 -0.23 -2.67
C PRO A 92 -7.40 0.08 -2.39
N GLU A 93 -6.56 -0.94 -2.58
CA GLU A 93 -5.12 -0.77 -2.45
C GLU A 93 -4.62 0.25 -3.52
N PRO A 94 -3.78 1.23 -3.15
CA PRO A 94 -3.37 2.31 -4.05
C PRO A 94 -2.68 1.86 -5.35
N ALA A 95 -1.89 0.79 -5.35
CA ALA A 95 -1.24 0.27 -6.55
C ALA A 95 -2.23 -0.41 -7.49
N GLU A 96 -3.21 -1.15 -6.95
CA GLU A 96 -4.32 -1.73 -7.69
C GLU A 96 -5.14 -0.63 -8.39
N LEU A 97 -5.59 0.37 -7.63
CA LEU A 97 -6.33 1.52 -8.15
C LEU A 97 -5.60 2.21 -9.31
N LYS A 98 -4.31 2.51 -9.10
CA LYS A 98 -3.46 3.10 -10.16
C LYS A 98 -3.36 2.18 -11.38
N SER A 99 -3.30 0.87 -11.19
CA SER A 99 -3.21 -0.09 -12.29
C SER A 99 -4.48 -0.10 -13.15
N ILE A 100 -5.65 -0.13 -12.51
CA ILE A 100 -6.93 -0.08 -13.21
C ILE A 100 -7.10 1.25 -13.94
N MET A 101 -6.78 2.37 -13.28
CA MET A 101 -6.82 3.70 -13.91
C MET A 101 -5.92 3.79 -15.14
N ARG A 102 -4.67 3.32 -15.06
CA ARG A 102 -3.75 3.28 -16.22
C ARG A 102 -4.35 2.50 -17.39
N THR A 103 -4.95 1.35 -17.09
CA THR A 103 -5.59 0.50 -18.11
C THR A 103 -6.79 1.21 -18.73
N ALA A 104 -7.62 1.89 -17.94
CA ALA A 104 -8.76 2.67 -18.45
C ALA A 104 -8.32 3.80 -19.39
N PHE A 105 -7.28 4.56 -19.01
CA PHE A 105 -6.70 5.58 -19.87
C PHE A 105 -6.13 5.01 -21.17
N HIS A 106 -5.46 3.86 -21.09
CA HIS A 106 -4.95 3.18 -22.28
C HIS A 106 -6.08 2.83 -23.25
N ILE A 107 -7.15 2.19 -22.76
CA ILE A 107 -8.31 1.84 -23.57
C ILE A 107 -8.94 3.07 -24.23
N LEU A 108 -9.18 4.13 -23.45
CA LEU A 108 -9.76 5.38 -23.97
C LEU A 108 -8.90 5.99 -25.07
N ARG A 109 -7.57 5.92 -24.93
CA ARG A 109 -6.63 6.43 -25.94
C ARG A 109 -6.69 5.61 -27.22
N GLU A 110 -6.68 4.28 -27.14
CA GLU A 110 -6.72 3.44 -28.33
C GLU A 110 -8.07 3.50 -29.03
N ALA A 111 -9.19 3.50 -28.29
CA ALA A 111 -10.52 3.70 -28.86
C ALA A 111 -10.65 5.05 -29.60
N ALA A 112 -10.08 6.13 -29.04
CA ALA A 112 -10.06 7.43 -29.70
C ALA A 112 -9.21 7.46 -30.99
N ARG A 113 -8.20 6.58 -31.10
CA ARG A 113 -7.38 6.46 -32.32
C ARG A 113 -8.10 5.74 -33.44
N GLU A 114 -9.00 4.81 -33.13
CA GLU A 114 -9.80 4.09 -34.14
C GLU A 114 -10.82 4.98 -34.85
N MET A 115 -11.31 6.02 -34.16
CA MET A 115 -12.30 6.94 -34.70
C MET A 115 -11.71 7.99 -35.65
N ARG A 116 -10.38 8.01 -35.83
CA ARG A 116 -9.66 9.02 -36.61
C ARG A 116 -9.30 8.51 -37.99
#